data_AF-A0A8T6RHV9-F1
#
_entry.id   AF-A0A8T6RHV9-F1
#
_cell.length_a   1.000
_cell.length_b   1.000
_cell.length_c   1.000
_cell.angle_alpha   90.00
_cell.angle_beta   90.00
_cell.angle_gamma   90.00
#
_symmetry.space_group_name_H-M   'P 1'
#
loop_
_entity.id
_entity.type
_entity.pdbx_description
1 polymer ?
#
loop_
_entity_poly.entity_id
_entity_poly.type
_entity_poly.pdbx_seq_one_letter_code
_entity_poly.pdbx_strand_id
1 'polypeptide(L)'
;MKPGLLDILACPICKYYPLKLYIFKWETSEGTFKHLINIISSSNYDKLVEFIKNMNQELYVKLENEVISDEIIREPNSKQDYLKELCEKKETIDSITDLSDTESKEILKLIQNNYFEKFKVEIDVNKILMELNSFNWLLFGTEIENGIIFCEKCKRWYPIDETIPQMLPDELRAKKKEKIFLQKWKTHIPDTILKEGVPFNLK
;
A
#
# COMPACT_ATOMS: atom_id res chain seq x y z
N MET A 1 2.18 2.78 -9.04
CA MET A 1 2.67 1.61 -8.30
C MET A 1 1.56 1.05 -7.45
N LYS A 2 1.30 -0.26 -7.47
CA LYS A 2 0.42 -0.92 -6.49
C LYS A 2 1.02 -0.85 -5.06
N PRO A 3 0.27 -0.46 -4.03
CA PRO A 3 0.79 -0.40 -2.65
C PRO A 3 1.36 -1.74 -2.14
N GLY A 4 0.75 -2.87 -2.53
CA GLY A 4 1.18 -4.21 -2.13
C GLY A 4 2.61 -4.56 -2.54
N LEU A 5 3.17 -3.89 -3.55
CA LEU A 5 4.56 -4.09 -3.97
C LEU A 5 5.58 -3.69 -2.91
N LEU A 6 5.23 -2.82 -1.94
CA LEU A 6 6.15 -2.41 -0.87
C LEU A 6 6.68 -3.61 -0.07
N ASP A 7 5.87 -4.65 0.08
CA ASP A 7 6.19 -5.86 0.84
C ASP A 7 7.37 -6.67 0.27
N ILE A 8 7.71 -6.45 -1.00
CA ILE A 8 8.83 -7.12 -1.67
C ILE A 8 10.00 -6.17 -1.98
N LEU A 9 9.92 -4.91 -1.58
CA LEU A 9 10.94 -3.91 -1.84
C LEU A 9 11.83 -3.65 -0.62
N ALA A 10 13.12 -3.93 -0.77
CA ALA A 10 14.16 -3.51 0.18
C ALA A 10 14.99 -2.37 -0.42
N CYS A 11 15.66 -1.57 0.43
CA CYS A 11 16.56 -0.53 -0.05
C CYS A 11 17.67 -1.18 -0.91
N PRO A 12 17.84 -0.81 -2.20
CA PRO A 12 18.83 -1.42 -3.07
C PRO A 12 20.27 -1.22 -2.57
N ILE A 13 20.52 -0.18 -1.76
CA ILE A 13 21.85 0.18 -1.28
C ILE A 13 22.20 -0.54 0.04
N CYS A 14 21.36 -0.41 1.07
CA CYS A 14 21.69 -0.93 2.41
C CYS A 14 20.87 -2.16 2.84
N LYS A 15 20.02 -2.67 1.95
CA LYS A 15 19.15 -3.85 2.13
C LYS A 15 18.19 -3.75 3.32
N TYR A 16 17.94 -2.55 3.82
CA TYR A 16 16.96 -2.31 4.88
C TYR A 16 15.54 -2.54 4.37
N TYR A 17 14.73 -3.13 5.25
CA TYR A 17 13.32 -3.42 5.08
C TYR A 17 12.67 -3.42 6.49
N PRO A 18 11.42 -2.96 6.67
CA PRO A 18 10.56 -2.36 5.64
C PRO A 18 10.97 -0.92 5.27
N LEU A 19 10.54 -0.46 4.09
CA LEU A 19 10.70 0.94 3.66
C LEU A 19 9.43 1.72 3.95
N LYS A 20 9.55 3.01 4.28
CA LYS A 20 8.37 3.88 4.41
C LYS A 20 7.84 4.27 3.04
N LEU A 21 6.51 4.33 2.90
CA LEU A 21 5.85 4.79 1.69
C LEU A 21 5.00 6.02 2.01
N TYR A 22 5.25 7.12 1.30
CA TYR A 22 4.45 8.33 1.36
C TYR A 22 3.71 8.51 0.04
N ILE A 23 2.38 8.48 0.09
CA ILE A 23 1.53 8.57 -1.10
C ILE A 23 1.08 10.02 -1.26
N PHE A 24 1.29 10.62 -2.43
CA PHE A 24 0.90 12.02 -2.69
C PHE A 24 -0.31 12.11 -3.62
N LYS A 25 -0.41 11.19 -4.58
CA LYS A 25 -1.50 11.15 -5.56
C LYS A 25 -1.76 9.73 -6.03
N TRP A 26 -3.03 9.40 -6.17
CA TRP A 26 -3.50 8.16 -6.78
C TRP A 26 -3.86 8.38 -8.25
N GLU A 27 -3.57 7.37 -9.08
CA GLU A 27 -4.17 7.24 -10.40
C GLU A 27 -5.62 6.77 -10.26
N THR A 28 -5.88 5.92 -9.26
CA THR A 28 -7.24 5.53 -8.87
C THR A 28 -8.07 6.74 -8.47
N SER A 29 -9.26 6.86 -9.06
CA SER A 29 -10.10 8.03 -8.88
C SER A 29 -10.68 8.15 -7.46
N GLU A 30 -10.84 9.39 -7.02
CA GLU A 30 -11.47 9.72 -5.74
C GLU A 30 -12.91 9.19 -5.61
N GLY A 31 -13.68 9.20 -6.70
CA GLY A 31 -15.01 8.59 -6.74
C GLY A 31 -15.00 7.08 -6.42
N THR A 32 -13.92 6.38 -6.78
CA THR A 32 -13.74 4.96 -6.47
C THR A 32 -13.53 4.73 -4.98
N PHE A 33 -12.70 5.56 -4.32
CA PHE A 33 -12.51 5.49 -2.87
C PHE A 33 -13.78 5.83 -2.10
N LYS A 34 -14.52 6.87 -2.51
CA LYS A 34 -15.85 7.21 -1.97
C LYS A 34 -16.85 6.07 -2.11
N HIS A 35 -16.84 5.36 -3.24
CA HIS A 35 -17.73 4.22 -3.41
C HIS A 35 -17.36 3.09 -2.44
N LEU A 36 -16.08 2.75 -2.33
CA LEU A 36 -15.63 1.69 -1.42
C LEU A 36 -15.93 2.03 0.04
N ILE A 37 -15.65 3.26 0.51
CA ILE A 37 -15.91 3.63 1.91
C ILE A 37 -17.40 3.52 2.26
N ASN A 38 -18.30 3.86 1.32
CA ASN A 38 -19.73 3.69 1.49
C ASN A 38 -20.13 2.21 1.60
N ILE A 39 -19.54 1.34 0.78
CA ILE A 39 -19.77 -0.11 0.84
C ILE A 39 -19.31 -0.65 2.20
N ILE A 40 -18.08 -0.34 2.62
CA ILE A 40 -17.51 -0.76 3.92
C ILE A 40 -18.41 -0.28 5.07
N SER A 41 -18.81 0.99 5.05
CA SER A 41 -19.66 1.59 6.10
C SER A 41 -21.03 0.93 6.19
N SER A 42 -21.57 0.45 5.06
CA SER A 42 -22.84 -0.29 5.02
C SER A 42 -22.71 -1.78 5.35
N SER A 43 -21.48 -2.29 5.53
CA SER A 43 -21.18 -3.71 5.76
C SER A 43 -21.82 -4.65 4.71
N ASN A 44 -21.97 -4.17 3.46
CA ASN A 44 -22.62 -4.92 2.40
C ASN A 44 -21.60 -5.71 1.57
N TYR A 45 -21.42 -6.99 1.91
CA TYR A 45 -20.42 -7.86 1.26
C TYR A 45 -20.72 -8.13 -0.22
N ASP A 46 -21.98 -8.35 -0.59
CA ASP A 46 -22.35 -8.62 -1.98
C ASP A 46 -21.99 -7.44 -2.89
N LYS A 47 -22.22 -6.20 -2.42
CA LYS A 47 -21.81 -4.99 -3.12
C LYS A 47 -20.29 -4.86 -3.22
N LEU A 48 -19.53 -5.28 -2.20
CA LEU A 48 -18.07 -5.28 -2.27
C LEU A 48 -17.59 -6.23 -3.37
N VAL A 49 -18.13 -7.44 -3.42
CA VAL A 49 -17.78 -8.43 -4.45
C VAL A 49 -18.14 -7.92 -5.85
N GLU A 50 -19.31 -7.32 -6.01
CA GLU A 50 -19.73 -6.69 -7.28
C GLU A 50 -18.78 -5.55 -7.68
N PHE A 51 -18.44 -4.67 -6.73
CA PHE A 51 -17.50 -3.57 -6.93
C PHE A 51 -16.12 -4.05 -7.41
N ILE A 52 -15.56 -5.08 -6.78
CA ILE A 52 -14.26 -5.66 -7.16
C ILE A 52 -14.34 -6.31 -8.54
N LYS A 53 -15.38 -7.11 -8.80
CA LYS A 53 -15.56 -7.81 -10.10
C LYS A 53 -15.69 -6.82 -11.25
N ASN A 54 -16.42 -5.73 -11.07
CA ASN A 54 -16.62 -4.71 -12.10
C ASN A 54 -15.31 -4.00 -12.52
N MET A 55 -14.26 -4.08 -11.70
CA MET A 55 -12.93 -3.57 -12.06
C MET A 55 -12.06 -4.60 -12.80
N ASN A 56 -12.65 -5.70 -13.31
CA ASN A 56 -11.97 -6.80 -14.01
C ASN A 56 -10.81 -7.41 -13.19
N GLN A 57 -11.04 -7.54 -11.90
CA GLN A 57 -10.03 -7.95 -10.94
C GLN A 57 -10.48 -9.25 -10.26
N GLU A 58 -9.69 -10.32 -10.38
CA GLU A 58 -9.84 -11.53 -9.54
C GLU A 58 -9.31 -11.31 -8.11
N LEU A 59 -9.40 -10.08 -7.61
CA LEU A 59 -8.86 -9.64 -6.32
C LEU A 59 -9.82 -9.93 -5.16
N TYR A 60 -10.11 -11.21 -4.96
CA TYR A 60 -10.91 -11.65 -3.82
C TYR A 60 -10.31 -12.93 -3.23
N VAL A 61 -10.51 -13.10 -1.94
CA VAL A 61 -10.16 -14.32 -1.22
C VAL A 61 -10.95 -15.48 -1.81
N LYS A 62 -10.24 -16.41 -2.45
CA LYS A 62 -10.81 -17.68 -2.91
C LYS A 62 -10.61 -18.72 -1.80
N LEU A 63 -11.68 -19.40 -1.44
CA LEU A 63 -11.66 -20.48 -0.45
C LEU A 63 -12.12 -21.78 -1.14
N GLU A 64 -11.18 -22.68 -1.39
CA GLU A 64 -11.43 -23.97 -2.03
C GLU A 64 -10.79 -25.08 -1.21
N ASN A 65 -11.56 -26.10 -0.81
CA ASN A 65 -11.04 -27.23 -0.02
C ASN A 65 -10.22 -26.80 1.22
N GLU A 66 -10.68 -25.74 1.91
CA GLU A 66 -10.02 -25.12 3.07
C GLU A 66 -8.68 -24.42 2.79
N VAL A 67 -8.30 -24.30 1.53
CA VAL A 67 -7.14 -23.54 1.07
C VAL A 67 -7.59 -22.13 0.70
N ILE A 68 -6.81 -21.14 1.12
CA ILE A 68 -7.01 -19.74 0.77
C ILE A 68 -6.02 -19.34 -0.30
N SER A 69 -6.48 -18.58 -1.29
CA SER A 69 -5.60 -17.89 -2.24
C SER A 69 -6.11 -16.48 -2.54
N ASP A 70 -5.18 -15.54 -2.60
CA ASP A 70 -5.38 -14.17 -3.06
C ASP A 70 -4.04 -13.58 -3.54
N GLU A 71 -3.95 -12.27 -3.77
CA GLU A 71 -2.70 -11.60 -4.15
C GLU A 71 -1.81 -11.23 -2.95
N ILE A 72 -2.32 -11.32 -1.72
CA ILE A 72 -1.57 -10.97 -0.51
C ILE A 72 -0.52 -12.04 -0.21
N ILE A 73 -0.89 -13.32 -0.37
CA ILE A 73 -0.01 -14.48 -0.17
C ILE A 73 0.54 -15.02 -1.50
N ARG A 74 1.75 -15.60 -1.48
CA ARG A 74 2.45 -16.04 -2.70
C ARG A 74 1.96 -17.38 -3.23
N GLU A 75 1.54 -18.26 -2.34
CA GLU A 75 1.08 -19.61 -2.66
C GLU A 75 -0.17 -19.93 -1.84
N PRO A 76 -1.16 -20.62 -2.43
CA PRO A 76 -2.35 -21.04 -1.69
C PRO A 76 -1.97 -21.87 -0.45
N ASN A 77 -2.49 -21.53 0.72
CA ASN A 77 -2.14 -22.19 1.98
C ASN A 77 -3.34 -22.38 2.91
N SER A 78 -3.11 -23.00 4.08
CA SER A 78 -4.17 -23.25 5.05
C SER A 78 -4.70 -21.95 5.66
N LYS A 79 -5.95 -21.94 6.16
CA LYS A 79 -6.53 -20.76 6.84
C LYS A 79 -5.62 -20.20 7.95
N GLN A 80 -4.94 -21.08 8.69
CA GLN A 80 -4.06 -20.69 9.80
C GLN A 80 -2.77 -20.04 9.29
N ASP A 81 -2.16 -20.64 8.27
CA ASP A 81 -0.93 -20.12 7.67
C ASP A 81 -1.19 -18.79 6.95
N TYR A 82 -2.32 -18.68 6.25
CA TYR A 82 -2.79 -17.43 5.63
C TYR A 82 -2.84 -16.28 6.64
N LEU A 83 -3.57 -16.46 7.75
CA LEU A 83 -3.74 -15.40 8.76
C LEU A 83 -2.42 -15.04 9.44
N LYS A 84 -1.54 -16.03 9.63
CA LYS A 84 -0.20 -15.81 10.19
C LYS A 84 0.64 -14.95 9.24
N GLU A 85 0.77 -15.35 7.98
CA GLU A 85 1.52 -14.59 6.95
C GLU A 85 0.94 -13.19 6.74
N LEU A 86 -0.39 -13.07 6.74
CA LEU A 86 -1.09 -11.80 6.68
C LEU A 86 -0.68 -10.89 7.84
N CYS A 87 -0.68 -11.40 9.07
CA CYS A 87 -0.28 -10.64 10.26
C CYS A 87 1.20 -10.24 10.26
N GLU A 88 2.09 -11.03 9.67
CA GLU A 88 3.52 -10.71 9.53
C GLU A 88 3.74 -9.45 8.68
N LYS A 89 2.83 -9.12 7.75
CA LYS A 89 2.89 -7.91 6.92
C LYS A 89 2.54 -6.62 7.66
N LYS A 90 2.08 -6.70 8.92
CA LYS A 90 1.60 -5.52 9.68
C LYS A 90 2.61 -4.38 9.70
N GLU A 91 3.89 -4.67 9.97
CA GLU A 91 4.93 -3.65 10.05
C GLU A 91 5.09 -2.88 8.74
N THR A 92 5.05 -3.60 7.60
CA THR A 92 5.07 -2.99 6.26
C THR A 92 3.85 -2.13 6.02
N ILE A 93 2.64 -2.56 6.40
CA ILE A 93 1.43 -1.77 6.23
C ILE A 93 1.43 -0.51 7.11
N ASP A 94 1.92 -0.61 8.34
CA ASP A 94 2.06 0.51 9.26
C ASP A 94 3.11 1.53 8.77
N SER A 95 4.02 1.12 7.85
CA SER A 95 5.00 2.00 7.22
C SER A 95 4.44 2.85 6.06
N ILE A 96 3.19 2.60 5.65
CA ILE A 96 2.49 3.36 4.61
C ILE A 96 1.82 4.57 5.23
N THR A 97 2.04 5.75 4.65
CA THR A 97 1.38 6.99 5.01
C THR A 97 0.74 7.60 3.77
N ASP A 98 -0.58 7.74 3.82
CA ASP A 98 -1.31 8.41 2.77
C ASP A 98 -1.41 9.92 3.04
N LEU A 99 -0.85 10.72 2.13
CA LEU A 99 -0.85 12.18 2.18
C LEU A 99 -1.70 12.79 1.05
N SER A 100 -2.35 12.00 0.20
CA SER A 100 -3.21 12.50 -0.89
C SER A 100 -4.56 13.02 -0.38
N ASP A 101 -5.18 13.94 -1.10
CA ASP A 101 -6.47 14.54 -0.71
C ASP A 101 -7.67 13.66 -1.10
N THR A 102 -7.67 12.41 -0.66
CA THR A 102 -8.65 11.37 -1.01
C THR A 102 -9.09 10.54 0.19
N GLU A 103 -10.23 9.85 0.11
CA GLU A 103 -10.77 9.10 1.25
C GLU A 103 -9.97 7.79 1.52
N SER A 104 -9.04 7.46 0.63
CA SER A 104 -8.03 6.41 0.84
C SER A 104 -7.29 6.54 2.17
N LYS A 105 -7.08 7.77 2.67
CA LYS A 105 -6.55 8.05 4.01
C LYS A 105 -7.36 7.39 5.12
N GLU A 106 -8.69 7.41 5.01
CA GLU A 106 -9.59 6.82 6.00
C GLU A 106 -9.58 5.30 5.91
N ILE A 107 -9.59 4.76 4.68
CA ILE A 107 -9.52 3.32 4.43
C ILE A 107 -8.21 2.74 4.98
N LEU A 108 -7.07 3.40 4.72
CA LEU A 108 -5.77 2.99 5.25
C LEU A 108 -5.75 2.99 6.79
N LYS A 109 -6.34 4.00 7.43
CA LYS A 109 -6.45 4.06 8.90
C LYS A 109 -7.32 2.93 9.45
N LEU A 110 -8.43 2.58 8.78
CA LEU A 110 -9.27 1.45 9.18
C LEU A 110 -8.47 0.13 9.16
N ILE A 111 -7.66 -0.06 8.12
CA ILE A 111 -6.79 -1.24 7.99
C ILE A 111 -5.75 -1.27 9.11
N GLN A 112 -4.97 -0.20 9.27
CA GLN A 112 -3.86 -0.12 10.23
C GLN A 112 -4.30 -0.31 11.69
N ASN A 113 -5.49 0.22 12.04
CA ASN A 113 -5.98 0.22 13.42
C ASN A 113 -6.89 -0.97 13.76
N ASN A 114 -7.77 -1.39 12.83
CA ASN A 114 -8.87 -2.29 13.18
C ASN A 114 -8.74 -3.68 12.55
N TYR A 115 -8.29 -3.75 11.29
CA TYR A 115 -8.33 -5.01 10.54
C TYR A 115 -7.35 -6.03 11.10
N PHE A 116 -6.11 -5.62 11.36
CA PHE A 116 -5.10 -6.52 11.93
C PHE A 116 -5.47 -7.06 13.32
N GLU A 117 -6.22 -6.29 14.12
CA GLU A 117 -6.73 -6.81 15.40
C GLU A 117 -7.79 -7.88 15.19
N LYS A 118 -8.66 -7.73 14.17
CA LYS A 118 -9.62 -8.78 13.78
C LYS A 118 -8.90 -10.02 13.24
N PHE A 119 -7.89 -9.85 12.38
CA PHE A 119 -7.14 -10.96 11.77
C PHE A 119 -6.40 -11.83 12.80
N LYS A 120 -5.97 -11.24 13.92
CA LYS A 120 -5.31 -11.97 15.01
C LYS A 120 -6.25 -12.84 15.84
N VAL A 121 -7.52 -12.44 15.98
CA VAL A 121 -8.47 -13.07 16.92
C VAL A 121 -9.52 -13.94 16.25
N GLU A 122 -9.92 -13.62 15.02
CA GLU A 122 -10.92 -14.39 14.30
C GLU A 122 -10.26 -15.54 13.53
N ILE A 123 -10.70 -16.76 13.83
CA ILE A 123 -10.20 -17.98 13.18
C ILE A 123 -11.03 -18.32 11.94
N ASP A 124 -12.31 -17.91 11.92
CA ASP A 124 -13.19 -18.13 10.78
C ASP A 124 -13.07 -17.00 9.76
N VAL A 125 -12.29 -17.26 8.71
CA VAL A 125 -12.05 -16.35 7.59
C VAL A 125 -13.34 -15.84 6.94
N ASN A 126 -14.42 -16.63 6.95
CA ASN A 126 -15.69 -16.21 6.36
C ASN A 126 -16.27 -14.96 7.03
N LYS A 127 -15.97 -14.74 8.32
CA LYS A 127 -16.47 -13.60 9.09
C LYS A 127 -15.69 -12.31 8.86
N ILE A 128 -14.51 -12.39 8.25
CA ILE A 128 -13.62 -11.25 7.97
C ILE A 128 -13.40 -11.03 6.47
N LEU A 129 -14.22 -11.65 5.61
CA LEU A 129 -14.09 -11.50 4.15
C LEU A 129 -14.25 -10.05 3.69
N MET A 130 -15.05 -9.24 4.39
CA MET A 130 -15.17 -7.81 4.12
C MET A 130 -13.81 -7.12 4.25
N GLU A 131 -13.15 -7.32 5.39
CA GLU A 131 -11.85 -6.74 5.69
C GLU A 131 -10.75 -7.26 4.78
N LEU A 132 -10.72 -8.58 4.52
CA LEU A 132 -9.71 -9.17 3.64
C LEU A 132 -9.84 -8.67 2.20
N ASN A 133 -11.06 -8.65 1.65
CA ASN A 133 -11.27 -8.22 0.26
C ASN A 133 -11.07 -6.71 0.07
N SER A 134 -11.50 -5.87 1.02
CA SER A 134 -11.24 -4.43 0.94
C SER A 134 -9.75 -4.10 1.13
N PHE A 135 -9.05 -4.86 1.99
CA PHE A 135 -7.61 -4.75 2.15
C PHE A 135 -6.85 -5.19 0.89
N ASN A 136 -7.19 -6.36 0.34
CA ASN A 136 -6.62 -6.87 -0.91
C ASN A 136 -6.84 -5.87 -2.05
N TRP A 137 -8.06 -5.35 -2.19
CA TRP A 137 -8.36 -4.33 -3.18
C TRP A 137 -7.54 -3.05 -2.98
N LEU A 138 -7.38 -2.56 -1.76
CA LEU A 138 -6.54 -1.37 -1.54
C LEU A 138 -5.09 -1.66 -1.98
N LEU A 139 -4.53 -2.82 -1.66
CA LEU A 139 -3.15 -3.13 -1.97
C LEU A 139 -2.87 -3.42 -3.44
N PHE A 140 -3.82 -4.06 -4.14
CA PHE A 140 -3.58 -4.61 -5.47
C PHE A 140 -4.55 -4.12 -6.55
N GLY A 141 -5.67 -3.52 -6.14
CA GLY A 141 -6.69 -2.94 -7.03
C GLY A 141 -6.52 -1.44 -7.25
N THR A 142 -5.65 -0.79 -6.48
CA THR A 142 -5.34 0.64 -6.60
C THR A 142 -3.93 0.89 -7.12
N GLU A 143 -3.73 2.07 -7.72
CA GLU A 143 -2.47 2.44 -8.35
C GLU A 143 -2.05 3.85 -7.88
N ILE A 144 -0.87 3.93 -7.25
CA ILE A 144 -0.26 5.20 -6.83
C ILE A 144 0.33 5.88 -8.06
N GLU A 145 -0.05 7.12 -8.36
CA GLU A 145 0.54 7.92 -9.44
C GLU A 145 1.84 8.58 -8.98
N ASN A 146 1.82 9.23 -7.82
CA ASN A 146 2.97 9.93 -7.25
C ASN A 146 3.16 9.65 -5.76
N GLY A 147 4.42 9.49 -5.35
CA GLY A 147 4.79 9.25 -3.97
C GLY A 147 6.29 9.16 -3.76
N ILE A 148 6.71 8.83 -2.54
CA ILE A 148 8.09 8.56 -2.17
C ILE A 148 8.18 7.27 -1.36
N ILE A 149 9.15 6.43 -1.73
CA ILE A 149 9.63 5.33 -0.90
C ILE A 149 10.87 5.81 -0.15
N PHE A 150 10.94 5.66 1.17
CA PHE A 150 12.00 6.19 2.01
C PHE A 150 12.64 5.11 2.89
N CYS A 151 13.98 5.05 2.87
CA CYS A 151 14.77 4.21 3.74
C CYS A 151 15.21 4.99 4.97
N GLU A 152 14.69 4.65 6.14
CA GLU A 152 15.04 5.34 7.38
C GLU A 152 16.47 5.07 7.86
N LYS A 153 17.05 3.93 7.47
CA LYS A 153 18.41 3.53 7.84
C LYS A 153 19.49 4.37 7.14
N CYS A 154 19.40 4.52 5.82
CA CYS A 154 20.40 5.24 5.03
C CYS A 154 19.93 6.60 4.49
N LYS A 155 18.72 7.02 4.86
CA LYS A 155 18.07 8.29 4.47
C LYS A 155 17.88 8.48 2.96
N ARG A 156 17.96 7.41 2.17
CA ARG A 156 17.66 7.46 0.74
C ARG A 156 16.17 7.47 0.51
N TRP A 157 15.73 8.30 -0.42
CA TRP A 157 14.36 8.34 -0.90
C TRP A 157 14.33 7.98 -2.39
N TYR A 158 13.24 7.38 -2.86
CA TYR A 158 13.03 6.97 -4.25
C TYR A 158 11.67 7.50 -4.70
N PRO A 159 11.59 8.27 -5.80
CA PRO A 159 10.31 8.76 -6.29
C PRO A 159 9.48 7.62 -6.88
N ILE A 160 8.18 7.71 -6.68
CA ILE A 160 7.17 7.14 -7.56
C ILE A 160 6.68 8.30 -8.43
N ASP A 161 6.90 8.20 -9.73
CA ASP A 161 6.49 9.24 -10.69
C ASP A 161 5.79 8.58 -11.88
N GLU A 162 4.58 9.06 -12.19
CA GLU A 162 3.70 8.47 -13.21
C GLU A 162 3.57 6.96 -13.04
N THR A 163 3.26 6.54 -11.81
CA THR A 163 3.11 5.14 -11.37
C THR A 163 4.39 4.30 -11.27
N ILE A 164 5.55 4.81 -11.72
CA ILE A 164 6.78 4.02 -11.79
C ILE A 164 7.69 4.30 -10.57
N PRO A 165 8.01 3.30 -9.73
CA PRO A 165 8.99 3.45 -8.66
C PRO A 165 10.43 3.44 -9.23
N GLN A 166 11.17 4.52 -9.02
CA GLN A 166 12.53 4.69 -9.56
C GLN A 166 13.59 4.39 -8.48
N MET A 167 13.88 3.10 -8.27
CA MET A 167 14.84 2.64 -7.24
C MET A 167 16.28 2.47 -7.77
N LEU A 168 16.74 3.43 -8.58
CA LEU A 168 18.08 3.41 -9.15
C LEU A 168 19.17 3.68 -8.08
N PRO A 169 20.39 3.13 -8.25
CA PRO A 169 21.58 3.57 -7.52
C PRO A 169 21.88 5.07 -7.71
N ASP A 170 22.56 5.67 -6.73
CA ASP A 170 22.76 7.13 -6.67
C ASP A 170 23.46 7.69 -7.92
N GLU A 171 24.37 6.92 -8.52
CA GLU A 171 25.16 7.28 -9.69
C GLU A 171 24.32 7.40 -10.97
N LEU A 172 23.17 6.71 -11.02
CA LEU A 172 22.26 6.70 -12.16
C LEU A 172 21.11 7.70 -12.00
N ARG A 173 21.06 8.46 -10.89
CA ARG A 173 19.97 9.38 -10.57
C ARG A 173 20.21 10.79 -11.10
N ALA A 174 19.20 11.35 -11.74
CA ALA A 174 19.30 12.66 -12.38
C ALA A 174 18.92 13.80 -11.41
N LYS A 175 19.92 14.44 -10.80
CA LYS A 175 19.76 15.54 -9.82
C LYS A 175 18.74 16.61 -10.22
N LYS A 176 18.76 17.05 -11.49
CA LYS A 176 17.84 18.08 -11.99
C LYS A 176 16.38 17.60 -11.94
N LYS A 177 16.11 16.38 -12.42
CA LYS A 177 14.74 15.81 -12.43
C LYS A 177 14.22 15.63 -11.01
N GLU A 178 15.06 15.11 -10.11
CA GLU A 178 14.65 14.86 -8.73
C GLU A 178 14.45 16.13 -7.92
N LYS A 179 15.27 17.16 -8.12
CA LYS A 179 15.02 18.48 -7.52
C LYS A 179 13.69 19.07 -8.00
N ILE A 180 13.33 18.90 -9.28
CA ILE A 180 12.01 19.32 -9.80
C ILE A 180 10.88 18.54 -9.11
N PHE A 181 11.01 17.22 -9.00
CA PHE A 181 10.05 16.38 -8.29
C PHE A 181 9.86 16.81 -6.83
N LEU A 182 10.95 17.01 -6.09
CA LEU A 182 10.91 17.46 -4.70
C LEU A 182 10.25 18.84 -4.57
N GLN A 183 10.51 19.77 -5.50
CA GLN A 183 9.85 21.09 -5.48
C GLN A 183 8.36 20.99 -5.77
N LYS A 184 7.96 20.17 -6.76
CA LYS A 184 6.54 19.92 -7.11
C LYS A 184 5.76 19.41 -5.90
N TRP A 185 6.31 18.47 -5.15
CA TRP A 185 5.63 17.80 -4.03
C TRP A 185 6.02 18.32 -2.64
N LYS A 186 6.72 19.45 -2.58
CA LYS A 186 7.34 19.98 -1.34
C LYS A 186 6.39 20.05 -0.15
N THR A 187 5.11 20.38 -0.36
CA THR A 187 4.11 20.51 0.71
C THR A 187 3.66 19.18 1.30
N HIS A 188 3.84 18.08 0.56
CA HIS A 188 3.48 16.73 1.00
C HIS A 188 4.69 16.00 1.60
N ILE A 189 5.89 16.27 1.09
CA ILE A 189 7.09 15.53 1.51
C ILE A 189 7.47 15.87 2.97
N PRO A 190 7.69 14.86 3.83
CA PRO A 190 8.21 15.05 5.17
C PRO A 190 9.50 15.87 5.21
N ASP A 191 9.59 16.77 6.19
CA ASP A 191 10.72 17.68 6.40
C ASP A 191 12.07 16.97 6.48
N THR A 192 12.10 15.77 7.06
CA THR A 192 13.31 14.92 7.17
C THR A 192 13.87 14.59 5.78
N ILE A 193 13.01 14.26 4.81
CA ILE A 193 13.43 13.96 3.44
C ILE A 193 13.89 15.24 2.73
N LEU A 194 13.19 16.36 2.94
CA LEU A 194 13.54 17.65 2.32
C LEU A 194 14.87 18.22 2.82
N LYS A 195 15.30 17.86 4.04
CA LYS A 195 16.51 18.41 4.69
C LYS A 195 17.68 17.43 4.69
N GLU A 196 17.43 16.15 4.85
CA GLU A 196 18.46 15.11 5.08
C GLU A 196 18.43 14.00 4.03
N GLY A 197 17.46 14.03 3.11
CA GLY A 197 17.30 13.03 2.07
C GLY A 197 18.53 12.89 1.16
N VAL A 198 18.88 11.65 0.87
CA VAL A 198 19.98 11.26 -0.03
C VAL A 198 19.38 10.67 -1.32
N PRO A 199 20.00 10.87 -2.50
CA PRO A 199 21.24 11.62 -2.77
C PRO A 199 21.04 13.14 -2.87
N PHE A 200 19.81 13.59 -3.08
CA PHE A 200 19.50 15.02 -3.22
C PHE A 200 18.35 15.39 -2.29
N ASN A 201 18.44 16.56 -1.67
CA ASN A 201 17.39 17.16 -0.84
C ASN A 201 17.18 18.62 -1.27
N LEU A 202 16.30 19.41 -0.63
CA LEU A 202 16.04 20.81 -1.03
C LEU A 202 16.79 21.85 -0.19
N LYS A 203 17.51 21.41 0.85
CA LYS A 203 18.31 22.29 1.69
C LYS A 203 19.70 22.56 1.09
#